data_AF-A0A8C1NJZ8-F1
#
_entry.id   AF-A0A8C1NJZ8-F1
#
_cell.length_a   1.000
_cell.length_b   1.000
_cell.length_c   1.000
_cell.angle_alpha   90.00
_cell.angle_beta   90.00
_cell.angle_gamma   90.00
#
_symmetry.space_group_name_H-M   'P 1'
#
loop_
_entity.id
_entity.type
_entity.pdbx_description
1 polymer ?
#
loop_
_entity_poly.entity_id
_entity_poly.type
_entity_poly.pdbx_seq_one_letter_code
_entity_poly.pdbx_strand_id
1 'polypeptide(L)'
;MAESCISVEQFLCPVCLDLLKDPVTIQCGHSYCMSCITDCWDEEDEKRVYSCPQCRQTFSPRPALFKNVVFAEMLEKLKKTKLQSVVPAGAGDVQCDVCTGRKHRAVKSCLVCLNSYCQNHLEQHESLCKGKRHGLIEATGGLQEMICQKHEKLLEVFCRTDQKCICVLCMDEHKNHDTVSAAAQRTEKQVFNTRH
;
A
#
# COMPACT_ATOMS: atom_id res chain seq x y z
N MET A 1 -4.69 21.37 -7.57
CA MET A 1 -5.73 20.38 -7.94
C MET A 1 -5.81 19.41 -6.76
N ALA A 2 -6.88 19.49 -5.97
CA ALA A 2 -7.03 18.69 -4.75
C ALA A 2 -7.20 17.22 -5.14
N GLU A 3 -6.21 16.38 -4.80
CA GLU A 3 -6.36 14.94 -4.93
C GLU A 3 -7.29 14.48 -3.82
N SER A 4 -8.56 14.25 -4.16
CA SER A 4 -9.54 13.66 -3.27
C SER A 4 -9.07 12.26 -2.90
N CYS A 5 -8.63 12.06 -1.66
CA CYS A 5 -8.47 10.72 -1.12
C CYS A 5 -9.85 10.05 -1.19
N ILE A 6 -9.91 8.85 -1.76
CA ILE A 6 -11.15 8.07 -1.76
C ILE A 6 -11.34 7.60 -0.31
N SER A 7 -12.06 8.39 0.49
CA SER A 7 -12.41 8.04 1.85
C SER A 7 -13.37 6.85 1.84
N VAL A 8 -13.06 5.82 2.64
CA VAL A 8 -13.91 4.62 2.87
C VAL A 8 -15.34 4.96 3.26
N GLU A 9 -15.54 6.15 3.80
CA GLU A 9 -16.85 6.69 4.17
C GLU A 9 -17.81 6.78 2.99
N GLN A 10 -17.29 6.89 1.76
CA GLN A 10 -18.10 6.89 0.53
C GLN A 10 -18.68 5.50 0.18
N PHE A 11 -18.26 4.45 0.90
CA PHE A 11 -18.64 3.07 0.66
C PHE A 11 -19.45 2.45 1.81
N LEU A 12 -19.96 3.27 2.71
CA LEU A 12 -20.80 2.83 3.81
C LEU A 12 -22.24 2.61 3.31
N CYS A 13 -22.87 1.56 3.80
CA CYS A 13 -24.28 1.31 3.60
C CYS A 13 -25.09 2.31 4.43
N PRO A 14 -26.01 3.07 3.84
CA PRO A 14 -26.84 4.04 4.58
C PRO A 14 -27.80 3.42 5.60
N VAL A 15 -28.05 2.11 5.51
CA VAL A 15 -28.99 1.39 6.40
C VAL A 15 -28.27 0.87 7.64
N CYS A 16 -27.20 0.08 7.48
CA CYS A 16 -26.45 -0.46 8.61
C CYS A 16 -25.26 0.40 9.05
N LEU A 17 -24.93 1.46 8.30
CA LEU A 17 -23.80 2.37 8.53
C LEU A 17 -22.41 1.69 8.48
N ASP A 18 -22.35 0.45 8.04
CA ASP A 18 -21.13 -0.33 7.84
C ASP A 18 -20.70 -0.37 6.37
N LEU A 19 -19.44 -0.75 6.13
CA LEU A 19 -18.93 -0.99 4.78
C LEU A 19 -19.82 -1.98 4.01
N LEU A 20 -20.17 -1.63 2.77
CA LEU A 20 -21.05 -2.44 1.93
C LEU A 20 -20.59 -3.91 1.83
N LYS A 21 -21.50 -4.84 2.19
CA LYS A 21 -21.36 -6.29 2.02
C LYS A 21 -22.28 -6.72 0.89
N ASP A 22 -21.71 -7.35 -0.14
CA ASP A 22 -22.42 -7.69 -1.38
C ASP A 22 -23.22 -6.50 -1.93
N PRO A 23 -22.53 -5.42 -2.33
CA PRO A 23 -23.19 -4.18 -2.73
C PRO A 23 -24.17 -4.42 -3.87
N VAL A 24 -25.39 -3.92 -3.74
CA VAL A 24 -26.39 -3.85 -4.79
C VAL A 24 -26.64 -2.41 -5.13
N THR A 25 -26.81 -2.10 -6.41
CA THR A 25 -27.21 -0.77 -6.86
C THR A 25 -28.61 -0.87 -7.44
N ILE A 26 -29.57 -0.18 -6.81
CA ILE A 26 -30.96 -0.18 -7.27
C ILE A 26 -31.15 0.85 -8.40
N GLN A 27 -32.30 0.84 -9.07
CA GLN A 27 -32.53 1.62 -10.29
C GLN A 27 -32.36 3.14 -10.13
N CYS A 28 -32.50 3.68 -8.91
CA CYS A 28 -32.25 5.09 -8.63
C CYS A 28 -30.75 5.45 -8.48
N GLY A 29 -29.84 4.47 -8.61
CA GLY A 29 -28.40 4.65 -8.49
C GLY A 29 -27.84 4.57 -7.06
N HIS A 30 -28.68 4.38 -6.04
CA HIS A 30 -28.22 4.21 -4.65
C HIS A 30 -27.77 2.77 -4.38
N SER A 31 -26.77 2.62 -3.52
CA SER A 31 -26.18 1.32 -3.21
C SER A 31 -26.29 0.93 -1.74
N TYR A 32 -26.60 -0.35 -1.51
CA TYR A 32 -26.84 -0.92 -0.19
C TYR A 32 -26.22 -2.32 -0.08
N CYS A 33 -26.08 -2.84 1.13
CA CYS A 33 -25.86 -4.28 1.32
C CYS A 33 -27.07 -5.04 0.78
N MET A 34 -26.85 -6.16 0.10
CA MET A 34 -27.93 -7.01 -0.41
C MET A 34 -28.97 -7.34 0.68
N SER A 35 -28.51 -7.74 1.86
CA SER A 35 -29.39 -8.06 2.99
C SER A 35 -30.19 -6.84 3.44
N CYS A 36 -29.53 -5.70 3.66
CA CYS A 36 -30.19 -4.51 4.20
C CYS A 36 -31.33 -4.00 3.31
N ILE A 37 -31.15 -3.97 1.99
CA ILE A 37 -32.24 -3.53 1.10
C ILE A 37 -33.32 -4.60 0.94
N THR A 38 -32.96 -5.88 1.08
CA THR A 38 -33.94 -6.98 1.09
C THR A 38 -34.84 -6.88 2.32
N ASP A 39 -34.25 -6.71 3.51
CA ASP A 39 -34.97 -6.56 4.78
C ASP A 39 -35.92 -5.34 4.74
N CYS A 40 -35.45 -4.18 4.25
CA CYS A 40 -36.29 -3.00 4.09
C CYS A 40 -37.53 -3.27 3.20
N TRP A 41 -37.34 -3.99 2.09
CA TRP A 41 -38.43 -4.29 1.16
C TRP A 41 -39.35 -5.40 1.66
N ASP A 42 -38.85 -6.33 2.48
CA ASP A 42 -39.67 -7.37 3.11
C ASP A 42 -40.68 -6.77 4.10
N GLU A 43 -40.34 -5.67 4.79
CA GLU A 43 -41.29 -4.91 5.62
C GLU A 43 -42.38 -4.18 4.81
N GLU A 44 -42.12 -3.89 3.53
CA GLU A 44 -43.03 -3.17 2.63
C GLU A 44 -43.86 -4.09 1.73
N ASP A 45 -43.68 -5.42 1.83
CA ASP A 45 -44.26 -6.41 0.91
C ASP A 45 -45.81 -6.38 0.93
N GLU A 46 -46.42 -6.12 2.09
CA GLU A 46 -47.88 -5.95 2.23
C GLU A 46 -48.43 -4.77 1.41
N LYS A 47 -47.64 -3.70 1.24
CA LYS A 47 -48.03 -2.49 0.49
C LYS A 47 -47.84 -2.65 -1.02
N ARG A 48 -47.08 -3.67 -1.46
CA ARG A 48 -46.69 -3.95 -2.85
C ARG A 48 -46.03 -2.77 -3.59
N VAL A 49 -45.56 -1.78 -2.85
CA VAL A 49 -44.85 -0.60 -3.35
C VAL A 49 -43.58 -0.48 -2.52
N TYR A 50 -42.44 -0.59 -3.18
CA TYR A 50 -41.13 -0.65 -2.54
C TYR A 50 -40.43 0.69 -2.71
N SER A 51 -39.80 1.21 -1.66
CA SER A 51 -39.18 2.52 -1.72
C SER A 51 -37.66 2.46 -1.51
N CYS A 52 -36.95 3.43 -2.11
CA CYS A 52 -35.54 3.63 -1.82
C CYS A 52 -35.37 4.29 -0.43
N PRO A 53 -34.59 3.71 0.50
CA PRO A 53 -34.38 4.29 1.83
C PRO A 53 -33.82 5.72 1.82
N GLN A 54 -33.03 6.09 0.82
CA GLN A 54 -32.40 7.42 0.73
C GLN A 54 -33.25 8.46 0.00
N CYS A 55 -33.72 8.17 -1.22
CA CYS A 55 -34.43 9.15 -2.05
C CYS A 55 -35.94 8.95 -2.12
N ARG A 56 -36.46 7.89 -1.51
CA ARG A 56 -37.90 7.54 -1.47
C ARG A 56 -38.52 7.30 -2.84
N GLN A 57 -37.72 7.13 -3.89
CA GLN A 57 -38.23 6.70 -5.20
C GLN A 57 -38.89 5.32 -5.04
N THR A 58 -40.08 5.17 -5.61
CA THR A 58 -40.91 3.98 -5.50
C THR A 58 -40.78 3.06 -6.70
N PHE A 59 -40.92 1.76 -6.48
CA PHE A 59 -40.83 0.72 -7.50
C PHE A 59 -41.99 -0.27 -7.37
N SER A 60 -42.57 -0.67 -8.52
CA SER A 60 -43.59 -1.71 -8.63
C SER A 60 -43.53 -2.31 -10.04
N PRO A 61 -43.32 -3.63 -10.22
CA PRO A 61 -43.18 -4.68 -9.21
C PRO A 61 -41.84 -4.60 -8.43
N ARG A 62 -41.66 -5.48 -7.43
CA ARG A 62 -40.41 -5.57 -6.64
C ARG A 62 -39.21 -5.76 -7.57
N PRO A 63 -38.20 -4.85 -7.54
CA PRO A 63 -37.03 -5.00 -8.40
C PRO A 63 -36.22 -6.25 -8.03
N ALA A 64 -35.70 -6.93 -9.05
CA ALA A 64 -34.70 -7.97 -8.83
C ALA A 64 -33.37 -7.33 -8.40
N LEU A 65 -32.78 -7.86 -7.32
CA LEU A 65 -31.52 -7.38 -6.78
C LEU A 65 -30.37 -8.25 -7.29
N PHE A 66 -29.35 -7.60 -7.84
CA PHE A 66 -28.13 -8.26 -8.30
C PHE A 66 -26.91 -7.60 -7.69
N LYS A 67 -25.96 -8.41 -7.25
CA LYS A 67 -24.68 -7.93 -6.76
C LYS A 67 -23.97 -7.12 -7.86
N ASN A 68 -23.59 -5.90 -7.53
CA ASN A 68 -22.73 -5.09 -8.37
C ASN A 68 -21.29 -5.60 -8.25
N VAL A 69 -20.88 -6.43 -9.21
CA VAL A 69 -19.58 -7.11 -9.22
C VAL A 69 -18.43 -6.10 -9.25
N VAL A 70 -18.54 -5.04 -10.05
CA VAL A 70 -17.53 -3.99 -10.14
C VAL A 70 -17.37 -3.31 -8.79
N PHE A 71 -18.49 -2.95 -8.15
CA PHE A 71 -18.45 -2.28 -6.86
C PHE A 71 -17.83 -3.18 -5.78
N ALA A 72 -18.22 -4.45 -5.76
CA ALA A 72 -17.62 -5.44 -4.87
C ALA A 72 -16.11 -5.58 -5.08
N GLU A 73 -15.64 -5.65 -6.33
CA GLU A 73 -14.21 -5.76 -6.64
C GLU A 73 -13.42 -4.53 -6.16
N MET A 74 -13.97 -3.33 -6.34
CA MET A 74 -13.35 -2.10 -5.86
C MET A 74 -13.20 -2.08 -4.33
N LEU A 75 -14.23 -2.53 -3.60
CA LEU A 75 -14.18 -2.65 -2.14
C LEU A 75 -13.14 -3.67 -1.68
N GLU A 76 -13.04 -4.80 -2.36
CA GLU A 76 -12.04 -5.83 -2.04
C GLU A 76 -10.62 -5.34 -2.29
N LYS A 77 -10.38 -4.60 -3.38
CA LYS A 77 -9.09 -3.95 -3.64
C LYS A 77 -8.74 -2.95 -2.54
N LEU A 78 -9.70 -2.10 -2.14
CA LEU A 78 -9.52 -1.12 -1.07
C LEU A 78 -9.23 -1.79 0.29
N LYS A 79 -9.95 -2.86 0.63
CA LYS A 79 -9.71 -3.66 1.84
C LYS A 79 -8.31 -4.28 1.85
N LYS A 80 -7.86 -4.85 0.73
CA LYS A 80 -6.52 -5.44 0.60
C LYS A 80 -5.42 -4.40 0.79
N THR A 81 -5.56 -3.22 0.18
CA THR A 81 -4.62 -2.10 0.36
C THR A 81 -4.56 -1.64 1.83
N LYS A 82 -5.70 -1.59 2.53
CA LYS A 82 -5.75 -1.23 3.95
C LYS A 82 -5.28 -2.33 4.90
N LEU A 83 -5.53 -3.60 4.63
CA LEU A 83 -5.12 -4.68 5.53
C LEU A 83 -3.59 -4.80 5.61
N GLN A 84 -2.89 -4.47 4.53
CA GLN A 84 -1.43 -4.40 4.51
C GLN A 84 -0.86 -3.20 5.30
N SER A 85 -1.68 -2.17 5.61
CA SER A 85 -1.24 -1.00 6.38
C SER A 85 -1.45 -1.11 7.88
N VAL A 86 -2.25 -2.07 8.36
CA VAL A 86 -2.65 -2.15 9.79
C VAL A 86 -1.86 -3.20 10.58
N VAL A 87 -1.15 -4.12 9.93
CA VAL A 87 -0.38 -5.17 10.64
C VAL A 87 0.73 -4.49 11.48
N PRO A 88 0.67 -4.58 12.83
CA PRO A 88 1.76 -4.12 13.68
C PRO A 88 3.02 -4.90 13.35
N ALA A 89 4.19 -4.27 13.48
CA ALA A 89 5.44 -5.00 13.28
C ALA A 89 5.58 -6.11 14.35
N GLY A 90 5.73 -7.35 13.90
CA GLY A 90 6.04 -8.50 14.75
C GLY A 90 7.54 -8.64 15.04
N ALA A 91 7.91 -9.68 15.77
CA ALA A 91 9.32 -9.99 16.02
C ALA A 91 10.01 -10.38 14.69
N GLY A 92 11.01 -9.60 14.29
CA GLY A 92 11.76 -9.79 13.04
C GLY A 92 11.26 -8.96 11.86
N ASP A 93 10.14 -8.23 11.99
CA ASP A 93 9.67 -7.31 10.96
C ASP A 93 10.47 -6.00 10.98
N VAL A 94 10.74 -5.47 9.79
CA VAL A 94 11.26 -4.10 9.63
C VAL A 94 10.16 -3.12 10.00
N GLN A 95 10.47 -2.17 10.88
CA GLN A 95 9.51 -1.18 11.34
C GLN A 95 9.46 0.03 10.42
N CYS A 96 8.28 0.65 10.30
CA CYS A 96 8.16 1.91 9.59
C CYS A 96 8.72 3.09 10.40
N ASP A 97 9.64 3.84 9.80
CA ASP A 97 10.33 4.95 10.49
C ASP A 97 9.40 6.13 10.77
N VAL A 98 8.39 6.36 9.91
CA VAL A 98 7.50 7.54 9.96
C VAL A 98 6.37 7.40 10.97
N CYS A 99 5.92 6.18 11.31
CA CYS A 99 4.82 5.99 12.25
C CYS A 99 5.11 6.64 13.61
N THR A 100 4.20 7.50 14.07
CA THR A 100 4.22 8.08 15.42
C THR A 100 3.39 7.16 16.36
N GLY A 101 4.05 6.53 17.33
CA GLY A 101 3.41 5.56 18.23
C GLY A 101 3.69 4.10 17.83
N ARG A 102 2.63 3.27 17.72
CA ARG A 102 2.77 1.85 17.35
C ARG A 102 3.37 1.75 15.95
N LYS A 103 4.51 1.05 15.85
CA LYS A 103 5.23 0.85 14.60
C LYS A 103 4.57 -0.27 13.78
N HIS A 104 4.26 0.04 12.53
CA HIS A 104 3.72 -0.91 11.55
C HIS A 104 4.84 -1.56 10.75
N ARG A 105 4.58 -2.75 10.20
CA ARG A 105 5.52 -3.43 9.31
C ARG A 105 5.79 -2.58 8.06
N ALA A 106 7.07 -2.34 7.78
CA ALA A 106 7.51 -1.71 6.55
C ALA A 106 7.41 -2.70 5.38
N VAL A 107 6.94 -2.21 4.23
CA VAL A 107 6.83 -2.98 2.99
C VAL A 107 7.96 -2.64 2.03
N LYS A 108 8.37 -1.37 1.97
CA LYS A 108 9.50 -0.91 1.16
C LYS A 108 10.33 0.11 1.90
N SER A 109 11.57 0.24 1.45
CA SER A 109 12.49 1.26 1.93
C SER A 109 13.05 2.07 0.78
N CYS A 110 13.19 3.37 1.01
CA CYS A 110 13.70 4.31 0.03
C CYS A 110 15.20 4.50 0.23
N LEU A 111 15.96 4.26 -0.83
CA LEU A 111 17.42 4.46 -0.82
C LEU A 111 17.82 5.95 -0.80
N VAL A 112 16.93 6.85 -1.21
CA VAL A 112 17.19 8.30 -1.20
C VAL A 112 16.87 8.91 0.15
N CYS A 113 15.69 8.61 0.70
CA CYS A 113 15.25 9.11 1.99
C CYS A 113 15.83 8.32 3.16
N LEU A 114 16.40 7.14 2.92
CA LEU A 114 16.95 6.24 3.93
C LEU A 114 15.93 5.87 5.02
N ASN A 115 14.67 5.74 4.62
CA ASN A 115 13.56 5.40 5.50
C ASN A 115 12.80 4.19 4.96
N SER A 116 12.26 3.41 5.89
CA SER A 116 11.38 2.27 5.66
C SER A 116 9.93 2.68 5.92
N TYR A 117 9.04 2.33 5.00
CA TYR A 117 7.65 2.77 4.98
C TYR A 117 6.71 1.59 5.07
N CYS A 118 5.70 1.68 5.95
CA CYS A 118 4.50 0.84 5.84
C CYS A 118 3.69 1.25 4.61
N GLN A 119 2.72 0.44 4.19
CA GLN A 119 1.95 0.67 2.97
C GLN A 119 1.36 2.09 2.90
N ASN A 120 0.79 2.59 4.00
CA ASN A 120 0.21 3.93 4.06
C ASN A 120 1.25 5.05 3.88
N HIS A 121 2.40 4.97 4.57
CA HIS A 121 3.44 5.99 4.43
C HIS A 121 4.19 5.86 3.10
N LEU A 122 4.21 4.68 2.48
CA LEU A 122 4.78 4.48 1.15
C LEU A 122 3.94 5.20 0.10
N GLU A 123 2.61 5.05 0.14
CA GLU A 123 1.69 5.73 -0.77
C GLU A 123 1.79 7.25 -0.64
N GLN A 124 1.92 7.76 0.58
CA GLN A 124 2.18 9.18 0.84
C GLN A 124 3.54 9.63 0.29
N HIS A 125 4.58 8.82 0.45
CA HIS A 125 5.90 9.13 -0.10
C HIS A 125 5.87 9.14 -1.65
N GLU A 126 5.27 8.13 -2.28
CA GLU A 126 5.15 8.06 -3.74
C GLU A 126 4.31 9.21 -4.30
N SER A 127 3.28 9.67 -3.59
CA SER A 127 2.47 10.81 -4.02
C SER A 127 3.21 12.14 -3.91
N LEU A 128 3.95 12.36 -2.82
CA LEU A 128 4.76 13.56 -2.62
C LEU A 128 6.00 13.61 -3.52
N CYS A 129 6.56 12.44 -3.85
CA CYS A 129 7.77 12.32 -4.67
C CYS A 129 7.50 12.04 -6.16
N LYS A 130 6.29 12.29 -6.68
CA LYS A 130 5.93 12.09 -8.11
C LYS A 130 6.92 12.72 -9.11
N GLY A 131 7.68 13.74 -8.70
CA GLY A 131 8.70 14.40 -9.54
C GLY A 131 10.11 13.80 -9.49
N LYS A 132 10.43 12.90 -8.55
CA LYS A 132 11.75 12.27 -8.40
C LYS A 132 11.58 10.77 -8.18
N ARG A 133 12.04 9.94 -9.12
CA ARG A 133 12.06 8.48 -8.94
C ARG A 133 13.06 8.12 -7.86
N HIS A 134 12.60 8.04 -6.62
CA HIS A 134 13.36 7.46 -5.54
C HIS A 134 13.43 5.94 -5.73
N GLY A 135 14.63 5.37 -5.66
CA GLY A 135 14.82 3.93 -5.71
C GLY A 135 14.23 3.27 -4.47
N LEU A 136 13.17 2.48 -4.65
CA LEU A 136 12.51 1.73 -3.59
C LEU A 136 12.93 0.26 -3.70
N ILE A 137 13.32 -0.32 -2.57
CA ILE A 137 13.62 -1.75 -2.42
C ILE A 137 12.66 -2.37 -1.41
N GLU A 138 12.55 -3.70 -1.40
CA GLU A 138 11.84 -4.42 -0.34
C GLU A 138 12.42 -4.02 1.03
N ALA A 139 11.54 -3.83 2.03
CA ALA A 139 11.98 -3.47 3.36
C ALA A 139 12.89 -4.55 3.94
N THR A 140 14.13 -4.19 4.24
CA THR A 140 15.13 -5.09 4.80
C THR A 140 15.70 -4.48 6.08
N GLY A 141 15.96 -5.32 7.09
CA GLY A 141 16.55 -4.85 8.36
C GLY A 141 17.95 -4.24 8.19
N GLY A 142 18.60 -4.52 7.05
CA GLY A 142 19.94 -4.07 6.72
C GLY A 142 20.05 -2.71 6.04
N LEU A 143 19.01 -1.84 6.06
CA LEU A 143 19.18 -0.49 5.49
C LEU A 143 20.29 0.30 6.17
N GLN A 144 20.41 0.21 7.50
CA GLN A 144 21.52 0.85 8.21
C GLN A 144 22.88 0.27 7.83
N GLU A 145 22.95 -1.01 7.48
CA GLU A 145 24.17 -1.67 7.02
C GLU A 145 24.59 -1.20 5.62
N MET A 146 23.68 -0.57 4.87
CA MET A 146 23.95 0.05 3.57
C MET A 146 24.40 1.52 3.67
N ILE A 147 24.53 2.05 4.90
CA ILE A 147 24.93 3.43 5.15
C ILE A 147 26.35 3.47 5.72
N CYS A 148 27.20 4.33 5.16
CA CYS A 148 28.53 4.58 5.69
C CYS A 148 28.44 5.28 7.05
N GLN A 149 28.97 4.63 8.08
CA GLN A 149 29.00 5.18 9.45
C GLN A 149 29.82 6.48 9.58
N LYS A 150 30.81 6.71 8.71
CA LYS A 150 31.62 7.95 8.72
C LYS A 150 30.94 9.13 8.04
N HIS A 151 30.17 8.87 6.99
CA HIS A 151 29.72 9.91 6.05
C HIS A 151 28.20 9.98 5.88
N GLU A 152 27.46 9.04 6.49
CA GLU A 152 25.99 8.93 6.39
C GLU A 152 25.49 8.88 4.93
N LYS A 153 26.32 8.34 4.04
CA LYS A 153 26.02 8.14 2.60
C LYS A 153 25.91 6.66 2.28
N LEU A 154 25.12 6.33 1.26
CA LEU A 154 25.00 4.96 0.76
C LEU A 154 26.36 4.36 0.38
N LEU A 155 26.52 3.09 0.71
CA LEU A 155 27.65 2.28 0.30
C LEU A 155 27.47 1.79 -1.14
N GLU A 156 27.74 2.68 -2.10
CA GLU A 156 27.53 2.43 -3.54
C GLU A 156 28.75 1.82 -4.26
N VAL A 157 29.90 1.78 -3.60
CA VAL A 157 31.18 1.33 -4.17
C VAL A 157 31.67 0.09 -3.42
N PHE A 158 32.21 -0.89 -4.11
CA PHE A 158 32.86 -2.05 -3.51
C PHE A 158 34.37 -1.96 -3.74
N CYS A 159 35.14 -1.95 -2.65
CA CYS A 159 36.58 -2.06 -2.68
C CYS A 159 36.97 -3.54 -2.69
N ARG A 160 37.57 -4.02 -3.80
CA ARG A 160 38.05 -5.40 -3.96
C ARG A 160 39.29 -5.67 -3.13
N THR A 161 40.15 -4.66 -2.94
CA THR A 161 41.35 -4.76 -2.10
C THR A 161 41.01 -5.04 -0.64
N ASP A 162 40.04 -4.32 -0.08
CA ASP A 162 39.62 -4.49 1.33
C ASP A 162 38.39 -5.39 1.50
N GLN A 163 37.85 -5.90 0.39
CA GLN A 163 36.63 -6.69 0.32
C GLN A 163 35.42 -6.08 1.07
N LYS A 164 35.25 -4.75 1.00
CA LYS A 164 34.20 -4.02 1.73
C LYS A 164 33.44 -3.03 0.85
N CYS A 165 32.17 -2.80 1.17
CA CYS A 165 31.38 -1.72 0.56
C CYS A 165 31.74 -0.39 1.24
N ILE A 166 31.96 0.65 0.44
CA ILE A 166 32.31 2.01 0.85
C ILE A 166 31.37 3.03 0.15
N CYS A 167 31.24 4.23 0.72
CA CYS A 167 30.53 5.31 0.04
C CYS A 167 31.47 6.09 -0.88
N VAL A 168 30.90 6.93 -1.75
CA VAL A 168 31.68 7.75 -2.69
C VAL A 168 32.69 8.68 -2.02
N LEU A 169 32.42 9.14 -0.79
CA LEU A 169 33.36 10.00 -0.04
C LEU A 169 34.53 9.22 0.56
N CYS A 170 34.38 7.92 0.79
CA CYS A 170 35.49 7.06 1.21
C CYS A 170 36.48 6.76 0.07
N MET A 171 36.16 7.11 -1.19
CA MET A 171 37.06 6.86 -2.31
C MET A 171 38.40 7.59 -2.18
N ASP A 172 38.45 8.70 -1.45
CA ASP A 172 39.71 9.42 -1.19
C ASP A 172 40.68 8.60 -0.33
N GLU A 173 40.18 7.90 0.69
CA GLU A 173 40.97 6.96 1.50
C GLU A 173 41.33 5.69 0.71
N HIS A 174 40.55 5.36 -0.33
CA HIS A 174 40.67 4.15 -1.15
C HIS A 174 41.18 4.43 -2.58
N LYS A 175 41.85 5.57 -2.80
CA LYS A 175 42.20 6.07 -4.14
C LYS A 175 43.10 5.13 -4.95
N ASN A 176 43.91 4.32 -4.27
CA ASN A 176 44.83 3.36 -4.88
C ASN A 176 44.33 1.92 -4.83
N HIS A 177 43.09 1.69 -4.35
CA HIS A 177 42.51 0.35 -4.25
C HIS A 177 41.71 0.04 -5.51
N ASP A 178 41.58 -1.26 -5.83
CA ASP A 178 40.69 -1.68 -6.90
C ASP A 178 39.24 -1.52 -6.41
N THR A 179 38.51 -0.59 -7.02
CA THR A 179 37.12 -0.29 -6.66
C THR A 179 36.19 -0.45 -7.86
N VAL A 180 35.06 -1.09 -7.64
CA VAL A 180 33.98 -1.26 -8.62
C VAL A 180 32.66 -0.79 -8.03
N SER A 181 31.62 -0.60 -8.83
CA SER A 181 30.30 -0.28 -8.28
C SER A 181 29.73 -1.49 -7.52
N ALA A 182 29.08 -1.23 -6.38
CA ALA A 182 28.44 -2.28 -5.58
C ALA A 182 27.30 -2.99 -6.34
N ALA A 183 26.75 -2.36 -7.38
CA ALA A 183 25.80 -2.99 -8.30
C ALA A 183 26.49 -4.00 -9.23
N ALA A 184 27.62 -3.63 -9.85
CA ALA A 184 28.37 -4.51 -10.75
C ALA A 184 28.91 -5.75 -10.01
N GLN A 185 29.47 -5.56 -8.82
CA GLN A 185 29.97 -6.64 -7.95
C GLN A 185 28.87 -7.67 -7.61
N ARG A 186 27.63 -7.21 -7.36
CA ARG A 186 26.48 -8.10 -7.07
C ARG A 186 26.11 -8.95 -8.27
N THR A 187 26.19 -8.39 -9.48
CA THR A 187 25.94 -9.12 -10.73
C THR A 187 27.01 -10.17 -11.00
N GLU A 188 28.30 -9.85 -10.79
CA GLU A 188 29.41 -10.81 -10.98
C GLU A 188 29.32 -12.03 -10.05
N LYS A 189 28.96 -11.82 -8.77
CA LYS A 189 28.77 -12.93 -7.82
C LYS A 189 27.58 -13.83 -8.16
N GLN A 190 26.50 -13.27 -8.73
CA GLN A 190 25.35 -14.09 -9.16
C GLN A 190 25.68 -14.94 -10.39
N VAL A 191 26.43 -14.41 -11.37
CA VAL A 191 26.81 -15.16 -12.58
C VAL A 191 27.75 -16.34 -12.27
N PHE A 192 28.58 -16.22 -11.23
CA PHE A 192 29.47 -17.30 -10.80
C PHE A 192 28.71 -18.46 -10.13
N ASN A 193 27.63 -18.16 -9.40
CA ASN A 193 26.79 -19.18 -8.74
C ASN A 193 25.87 -19.94 -9.70
N THR A 194 25.58 -19.43 -10.90
CA THR A 194 24.73 -20.11 -11.90
C THR A 194 25.52 -21.00 -12.87
N ARG A 195 26.85 -21.06 -12.73
CA ARG A 195 27.76 -21.84 -13.60
C ARG A 195 28.29 -23.12 -12.94
N HIS A 196 27.76 -23.51 -11.79
CA HIS A 196 28.12 -24.73 -11.07
C HIS A 196 26.95 -25.70 -10.98
#